data_AF-A0A2V4NRZ2-F1
#
_entry.id   AF-A0A2V4NRZ2-F1
#
_cell.length_a   1.000
_cell.length_b   1.000
_cell.length_c   1.000
_cell.angle_alpha   90.00
_cell.angle_beta   90.00
_cell.angle_gamma   90.00
#
_symmetry.space_group_name_H-M   'P 1'
#
loop_
_entity.id
_entity.type
_entity.pdbx_description
1 polymer ?
#
loop_
_entity_poly.entity_id
_entity_poly.type
_entity_poly.pdbx_seq_one_letter_code
_entity_poly.pdbx_strand_id
1 'polypeptide(L)'
;MHVLLAGVVGSTAYGLAHAGSDLDRLGLYAVPTEELHGLERPNESVVSTEPDRTFHEAAKWCRLALAGNPTVSELVWLPAELYEVSTPLGAELIGLRGHLLSAPAIRSAYLGYATQQFRKLAGSISSRRAKHARHLVRLLEQGVRLHETGELRVRLADPERVRELGERIAADPALAEPLLAAAAERLARPGVLPATPDRAPVEDWLRRVRLAHLSAPRPRAHAA
;
A
#
# COMPACT_ATOMS: atom_id res chain seq x y z
N MET A 1 -2.68 -10.25 18.27
CA MET A 1 -2.47 -9.81 16.87
C MET A 1 -2.52 -11.04 15.97
N HIS A 2 -3.52 -11.14 15.10
CA HIS A 2 -3.65 -12.24 14.13
C HIS A 2 -3.29 -11.73 12.73
N VAL A 3 -2.06 -11.99 12.28
CA VAL A 3 -1.62 -11.56 10.94
C VAL A 3 -2.42 -12.33 9.89
N LEU A 4 -3.10 -11.59 9.00
CA LEU A 4 -3.91 -12.18 7.93
C LEU A 4 -3.11 -12.31 6.63
N LEU A 5 -2.33 -11.27 6.32
CA LEU A 5 -1.53 -11.16 5.12
C LEU A 5 -0.28 -10.33 5.42
N ALA A 6 0.89 -10.80 5.00
CA ALA A 6 2.14 -10.06 5.12
C ALA A 6 3.11 -10.45 4.01
N GLY A 7 3.91 -9.49 3.57
CA GLY A 7 4.93 -9.72 2.57
C GLY A 7 6.04 -8.68 2.59
N VAL A 8 7.10 -9.00 1.85
CA VAL A 8 8.24 -8.11 1.65
C VAL A 8 7.88 -7.07 0.59
N VAL A 9 8.07 -5.79 0.93
CA VAL A 9 7.74 -4.64 0.08
C VAL A 9 8.99 -3.81 -0.22
N GLY A 10 8.80 -2.59 -0.75
CA GLY A 10 9.89 -1.64 -0.93
C GLY A 10 10.87 -2.07 -2.01
N SER A 11 12.15 -1.74 -1.81
CA SER A 11 13.18 -1.91 -2.84
C SER A 11 13.28 -3.36 -3.34
N THR A 12 13.13 -4.34 -2.45
CA THR A 12 13.12 -5.77 -2.81
C THR A 12 11.96 -6.10 -3.75
N ALA A 13 10.74 -5.64 -3.42
CA ALA A 13 9.57 -5.90 -4.26
C ALA A 13 9.65 -5.22 -5.62
N TYR A 14 10.27 -4.05 -5.68
CA TYR A 14 10.44 -3.27 -6.91
C TYR A 14 11.55 -3.82 -7.81
N GLY A 15 12.44 -4.68 -7.30
CA GLY A 15 13.64 -5.12 -8.02
C GLY A 15 14.79 -4.10 -7.97
N LEU A 16 14.79 -3.23 -6.97
CA LEU A 16 15.78 -2.17 -6.73
C LEU A 16 16.74 -2.48 -5.57
N ALA A 17 16.58 -3.62 -4.90
CA ALA A 17 17.44 -4.00 -3.78
C ALA A 17 18.86 -4.36 -4.23
N HIS A 18 19.84 -4.00 -3.40
CA HIS A 18 21.24 -4.39 -3.50
C HIS A 18 21.68 -5.13 -2.23
N ALA A 19 22.92 -5.63 -2.18
CA ALA A 19 23.43 -6.49 -1.09
C ALA A 19 23.35 -5.89 0.34
N GLY A 20 23.05 -4.60 0.49
CA GLY A 20 22.89 -3.93 1.78
C GLY A 20 21.53 -3.25 1.93
N SER A 21 20.52 -3.64 1.15
CA SER A 21 19.16 -3.10 1.30
C SER A 21 18.44 -3.78 2.47
N ASP A 22 17.80 -2.96 3.31
CA ASP A 22 16.94 -3.44 4.38
C ASP A 22 15.68 -4.13 3.83
N LEU A 23 15.12 -5.05 4.61
CA LEU A 23 13.87 -5.73 4.28
C LEU A 23 12.68 -5.00 4.91
N ASP A 24 11.97 -4.23 4.08
CA ASP A 24 10.70 -3.62 4.44
C ASP A 24 9.59 -4.67 4.42
N ARG A 25 8.79 -4.76 5.50
CA ARG A 25 7.60 -5.61 5.56
C ARG A 25 6.34 -4.78 5.72
N LEU A 26 5.33 -5.16 4.94
CA LEU A 26 3.98 -4.64 5.07
C LEU A 26 3.05 -5.80 5.38
N GLY A 27 2.08 -5.57 6.25
CA GLY A 27 1.04 -6.54 6.49
C GLY A 27 -0.22 -5.93 7.04
N LEU A 28 -1.20 -6.79 7.23
CA LEU A 28 -2.42 -6.46 7.94
C LEU A 28 -2.79 -7.56 8.93
N TYR A 29 -3.45 -7.17 10.00
CA TYR A 29 -3.85 -8.08 11.07
C TYR A 29 -5.28 -7.83 11.52
N ALA A 30 -5.87 -8.85 12.13
CA ALA A 30 -7.06 -8.73 12.93
C ALA A 30 -6.69 -8.67 14.42
N VAL A 31 -7.37 -7.81 15.15
CA VAL A 31 -7.50 -7.89 16.60
C VAL A 31 -8.61 -8.88 16.96
N PRO A 32 -8.58 -9.49 18.15
CA PRO A 32 -9.76 -10.14 18.71
C PRO A 32 -10.98 -9.22 18.63
N THR A 33 -12.11 -9.74 18.18
CA THR A 33 -13.28 -8.91 17.87
C THR A 33 -13.85 -8.22 19.10
N GLU A 34 -13.69 -8.83 20.28
CA GLU A 34 -14.10 -8.27 21.57
C GLU A 34 -13.35 -6.98 21.93
N GLU A 35 -12.09 -6.84 21.50
CA GLU A 35 -11.30 -5.63 21.74
C GLU A 35 -11.90 -4.41 21.00
N LEU A 36 -12.70 -4.62 19.95
CA LEU A 36 -13.36 -3.54 19.21
C LEU A 36 -14.63 -3.02 19.91
N HIS A 37 -15.16 -3.78 20.88
CA HIS A 37 -16.37 -3.44 21.65
C HIS A 37 -16.06 -2.80 23.01
N GLY A 38 -14.78 -2.74 23.40
CA GLY A 38 -14.34 -2.08 24.63
C GLY A 38 -14.45 -0.55 24.57
N LEU A 39 -14.29 0.10 25.73
CA LEU A 39 -14.24 1.56 25.84
C LEU A 39 -13.04 2.16 25.11
N GLU A 40 -11.92 1.44 25.11
CA GLU A 40 -10.70 1.79 24.41
C GLU A 40 -10.65 1.10 23.05
N ARG A 41 -10.17 1.81 22.03
CA ARG A 41 -9.97 1.25 20.69
C ARG A 41 -8.57 0.65 20.61
N PRO A 42 -8.41 -0.54 20.02
CA PRO A 42 -7.09 -1.12 19.85
C PRO A 42 -6.26 -0.30 18.86
N ASN A 43 -4.94 -0.43 18.96
CA ASN A 43 -4.03 0.20 18.02
C ASN A 43 -4.38 -0.22 16.58
N GLU A 44 -4.57 0.77 15.71
CA GLU A 44 -4.87 0.49 14.31
C GLU A 44 -3.61 0.27 13.48
N SER A 45 -2.42 0.54 14.02
CA SER A 45 -1.15 0.32 13.34
C SER A 45 -0.03 -0.01 14.30
N VAL A 46 0.85 -0.91 13.86
CA VAL A 46 2.09 -1.25 14.54
C VAL A 46 3.22 -0.95 13.57
N VAL A 47 4.14 -0.08 13.98
CA VAL A 47 5.32 0.30 13.20
C VAL A 47 6.55 0.01 14.04
N SER A 48 7.51 -0.73 13.48
CA SER A 48 8.82 -0.96 14.10
C SER A 48 9.93 -0.62 13.11
N THR A 49 11.04 -0.14 13.65
CA THR A 49 12.33 -0.04 12.96
C THR A 49 13.23 -1.15 13.52
N GLU A 50 13.98 -1.85 12.67
CA GLU A 50 14.85 -2.99 13.06
C GLU A 50 14.12 -4.23 13.63
N PRO A 51 13.43 -5.03 12.81
CA PRO A 51 13.24 -4.87 11.37
C PRO A 51 12.15 -3.85 11.01
N ASP A 52 12.28 -3.23 9.83
CA ASP A 52 11.29 -2.30 9.30
C ASP A 52 9.98 -3.03 8.97
N ARG A 53 8.94 -2.72 9.75
CA ARG A 53 7.62 -3.34 9.63
C ARG A 53 6.55 -2.30 9.80
N THR A 54 5.56 -2.32 8.90
CA THR A 54 4.31 -1.59 9.06
C THR A 54 3.15 -2.56 8.94
N PHE A 55 2.35 -2.65 9.99
CA PHE A 55 1.17 -3.51 10.02
C PHE A 55 -0.05 -2.66 10.35
N HIS A 56 -1.12 -2.82 9.57
CA HIS A 56 -2.38 -2.11 9.80
C HIS A 56 -3.48 -3.08 10.24
N GLU A 57 -4.32 -2.65 11.17
CA GLU A 57 -5.54 -3.37 11.49
C GLU A 57 -6.44 -3.46 10.24
N ALA A 58 -7.10 -4.60 10.02
CA ALA A 58 -7.85 -4.93 8.81
C ALA A 58 -8.81 -3.83 8.33
N ALA A 59 -9.56 -3.20 9.24
CA ALA A 59 -10.47 -2.11 8.88
C ALA A 59 -9.72 -0.85 8.45
N LYS A 60 -8.63 -0.49 9.15
CA LYS A 60 -7.78 0.63 8.75
C LYS A 60 -7.13 0.38 7.40
N TRP A 61 -6.59 -0.81 7.18
CA TRP A 61 -6.02 -1.19 5.89
C TRP A 61 -7.04 -1.02 4.76
N CYS A 62 -8.27 -1.53 4.93
CA CYS A 62 -9.34 -1.39 3.93
C CYS A 62 -9.68 0.08 3.66
N ARG A 63 -9.79 0.93 4.70
CA ARG A 63 -10.06 2.36 4.52
C ARG A 63 -8.95 3.06 3.74
N LEU A 64 -7.69 2.74 4.04
CA LEU A 64 -6.54 3.30 3.31
C LEU A 64 -6.52 2.83 1.85
N ALA A 65 -6.78 1.55 1.59
CA ALA A 65 -6.81 1.00 0.25
C ALA A 65 -7.98 1.58 -0.59
N LEU A 66 -9.17 1.72 0.00
CA LEU A 66 -10.32 2.38 -0.64
C LEU A 66 -10.07 3.88 -0.94
N ALA A 67 -9.17 4.51 -0.18
CA ALA A 67 -8.71 5.87 -0.44
C ALA A 67 -7.57 5.93 -1.49
N GLY A 68 -7.23 4.80 -2.12
CA GLY A 68 -6.20 4.70 -3.15
C GLY A 68 -4.77 4.80 -2.61
N ASN A 69 -4.55 4.57 -1.31
CA ASN A 69 -3.23 4.73 -0.71
C ASN A 69 -2.20 3.79 -1.38
N PRO A 70 -1.16 4.35 -2.04
CA PRO A 70 -0.26 3.57 -2.88
C PRO A 70 0.73 2.72 -2.08
N THR A 71 0.89 2.95 -0.77
CA THR A 71 1.77 2.13 0.07
C THR A 71 1.05 0.87 0.52
N VAL A 72 -0.16 1.00 1.08
CA VAL A 72 -0.86 -0.18 1.62
C VAL A 72 -1.37 -1.09 0.50
N SER A 73 -1.76 -0.51 -0.64
CA SER A 73 -2.39 -1.25 -1.74
C SER A 73 -1.45 -2.26 -2.36
N GLU A 74 -0.12 -2.03 -2.35
CA GLU A 74 0.85 -2.97 -2.92
C GLU A 74 0.77 -4.37 -2.32
N LEU A 75 0.38 -4.47 -1.05
CA LEU A 75 0.29 -5.74 -0.35
C LEU A 75 -0.60 -6.74 -1.08
N VAL A 76 -1.68 -6.33 -1.75
CA VAL A 76 -2.56 -7.25 -2.50
C VAL A 76 -2.17 -7.42 -3.97
N TRP A 77 -1.04 -6.85 -4.38
CA TRP A 77 -0.48 -6.94 -5.73
C TRP A 77 0.97 -7.46 -5.73
N LEU A 78 1.46 -7.99 -4.61
CA LEU A 78 2.80 -8.54 -4.54
C LEU A 78 2.92 -9.78 -5.43
N PRO A 79 4.08 -9.98 -6.08
CA PRO A 79 4.48 -11.28 -6.60
C PRO A 79 4.32 -12.38 -5.54
N ALA A 80 3.85 -13.55 -5.96
CA ALA A 80 3.48 -14.63 -5.04
C ALA A 80 4.62 -15.05 -4.10
N GLU A 81 5.86 -15.02 -4.60
CA GLU A 81 7.06 -15.39 -3.86
C GLU A 81 7.46 -14.39 -2.76
N LEU A 82 6.83 -13.20 -2.71
CA LEU A 82 7.11 -12.19 -1.69
C LEU A 82 6.13 -12.22 -0.51
N TYR A 83 5.11 -13.08 -0.55
CA TYR A 83 4.24 -13.30 0.60
C TYR A 83 4.92 -14.20 1.63
N GLU A 84 5.09 -13.69 2.85
CA GLU A 84 5.60 -14.46 3.99
C GLU A 84 4.44 -15.10 4.78
N VAL A 85 3.27 -14.45 4.80
CA VAL A 85 2.04 -14.95 5.44
C VAL A 85 0.86 -14.72 4.51
N SER A 86 0.09 -15.77 4.22
CA SER A 86 -1.18 -15.69 3.49
C SER A 86 -2.18 -16.68 4.08
N THR A 87 -3.01 -16.21 5.01
CA THR A 87 -4.16 -16.98 5.53
C THR A 87 -5.28 -17.09 4.49
N PRO A 88 -6.30 -17.96 4.65
CA PRO A 88 -7.46 -17.97 3.77
C PRO A 88 -8.14 -16.60 3.63
N LEU A 89 -8.33 -15.88 4.74
CA LEU A 89 -8.87 -14.51 4.72
C LEU A 89 -7.92 -13.52 4.04
N GLY A 90 -6.61 -13.70 4.16
CA GLY A 90 -5.62 -12.92 3.41
C GLY A 90 -5.69 -13.16 1.90
N ALA A 91 -5.81 -14.41 1.48
CA ALA A 91 -5.96 -14.80 0.08
C ALA A 91 -7.30 -14.30 -0.52
N GLU A 92 -8.39 -14.35 0.25
CA GLU A 92 -9.66 -13.72 -0.14
C GLU A 92 -9.48 -12.22 -0.42
N LEU A 93 -8.77 -11.49 0.44
CA LEU A 93 -8.54 -10.06 0.25
C LEU A 93 -7.73 -9.76 -1.02
N ILE A 94 -6.73 -10.60 -1.37
CA ILE A 94 -6.03 -10.49 -2.66
C ILE A 94 -7.02 -10.60 -3.82
N GLY A 95 -7.99 -11.52 -3.73
CA GLY A 95 -9.06 -11.67 -4.71
C GLY A 95 -9.95 -10.43 -4.84
N LEU A 96 -10.10 -9.65 -3.77
CA LEU A 96 -10.93 -8.45 -3.73
C LEU A 96 -10.23 -7.17 -4.23
N ARG A 97 -8.94 -7.24 -4.61
CA ARG A 97 -8.12 -6.05 -4.93
C ARG A 97 -8.73 -5.10 -5.96
N GLY A 98 -9.49 -5.61 -6.93
CA GLY A 98 -10.17 -4.79 -7.94
C GLY A 98 -11.31 -3.94 -7.38
N HIS A 99 -12.01 -4.43 -6.35
CA HIS A 99 -13.13 -3.73 -5.71
C HIS A 99 -12.66 -2.50 -4.90
N LEU A 100 -11.39 -2.45 -4.52
CA LEU A 100 -10.79 -1.34 -3.78
C LEU A 100 -10.55 -0.09 -4.64
N LEU A 101 -10.59 -0.24 -5.97
CA LEU A 101 -10.11 0.77 -6.91
C LEU A 101 -11.22 1.74 -7.32
N SER A 102 -10.85 3.01 -7.50
CA SER A 102 -11.66 3.99 -8.22
C SER A 102 -10.80 5.06 -8.87
N ALA A 103 -11.20 5.54 -10.05
CA ALA A 103 -10.43 6.55 -10.78
C ALA A 103 -10.15 7.81 -9.94
N PRO A 104 -11.13 8.38 -9.19
CA PRO A 104 -10.87 9.58 -8.37
C PRO A 104 -9.87 9.33 -7.24
N ALA A 105 -9.99 8.18 -6.54
CA ALA A 105 -9.10 7.86 -5.42
C ALA A 105 -7.67 7.60 -5.90
N ILE A 106 -7.49 6.81 -6.97
CA ILE A 106 -6.17 6.53 -7.55
C ILE A 106 -5.52 7.82 -8.05
N ARG A 107 -6.24 8.63 -8.83
CA ARG A 107 -5.71 9.92 -9.30
C ARG A 107 -5.26 10.81 -8.15
N SER A 108 -6.14 11.04 -7.16
CA SER A 108 -5.85 11.94 -6.05
C SER A 108 -4.68 11.45 -5.21
N ALA A 109 -4.66 10.15 -4.85
CA ALA A 109 -3.66 9.59 -3.98
C ALA A 109 -2.28 9.53 -4.68
N TYR A 110 -2.20 8.99 -5.89
CA TYR A 110 -0.91 8.83 -6.56
C TYR A 110 -0.26 10.17 -6.92
N LEU A 111 -1.02 11.13 -7.46
CA LEU A 111 -0.50 12.49 -7.70
C LEU A 111 -0.13 13.17 -6.38
N GLY A 112 -0.97 13.07 -5.35
CA GLY A 112 -0.69 13.66 -4.04
C GLY A 112 0.59 13.12 -3.40
N TYR A 113 0.83 11.81 -3.48
CA TYR A 113 2.07 11.19 -3.00
C TYR A 113 3.28 11.57 -3.86
N ALA A 114 3.13 11.61 -5.19
CA ALA A 114 4.22 12.00 -6.08
C ALA A 114 4.64 13.46 -5.86
N THR A 115 3.67 14.38 -5.70
CA THR A 115 3.93 15.78 -5.33
C THR A 115 4.63 15.89 -3.97
N GLN A 116 4.28 15.06 -2.99
CA GLN A 116 4.99 15.02 -1.71
C GLN A 116 6.45 14.56 -1.86
N GLN A 117 6.72 13.55 -2.70
CA GLN A 117 8.11 13.15 -2.99
C GLN A 117 8.88 14.24 -3.72
N PHE A 118 8.24 14.95 -4.67
CA PHE A 118 8.82 16.08 -5.38
C PHE A 118 9.24 17.19 -4.41
N ARG A 119 8.35 17.60 -3.49
CA ARG A 119 8.67 18.62 -2.47
C ARG A 119 9.84 18.22 -1.58
N LYS A 120 10.01 16.93 -1.29
CA LYS A 120 11.13 16.43 -0.48
C LYS A 120 12.48 16.53 -1.19
N LEU A 121 12.53 16.71 -2.51
CA LEU A 121 13.78 16.91 -3.26
C LEU A 121 14.50 18.20 -2.82
N ALA A 122 13.75 19.29 -2.62
CA ALA A 122 14.29 20.62 -2.30
C ALA A 122 14.97 20.74 -0.92
N GLY A 123 14.73 19.79 -0.01
CA GLY A 123 15.26 19.82 1.37
C GLY A 123 16.11 18.61 1.77
N SER A 124 16.37 17.69 0.84
CA SER A 124 17.09 16.44 1.13
C SER A 124 18.57 16.55 0.79
N ILE A 125 19.40 15.74 1.45
CA ILE A 125 20.78 15.47 1.00
C ILE A 125 20.76 14.57 -0.25
N SER A 126 21.83 14.58 -1.04
CA SER A 126 21.91 13.90 -2.35
C SER A 126 21.41 12.45 -2.34
N SER A 127 21.89 11.61 -1.41
CA SER A 127 21.48 10.19 -1.32
C SER A 127 19.97 10.00 -1.07
N ARG A 128 19.36 10.88 -0.26
CA ARG A 128 17.92 10.86 0.01
C ARG A 128 17.11 11.42 -1.17
N ARG A 129 17.65 12.40 -1.91
CA ARG A 129 17.01 12.93 -3.13
C ARG A 129 16.80 11.83 -4.16
N ALA A 130 17.80 11.01 -4.42
CA ALA A 130 17.68 9.90 -5.36
C ALA A 130 16.59 8.89 -4.94
N LYS A 131 16.47 8.58 -3.64
CA LYS A 131 15.38 7.75 -3.11
C LYS A 131 14.00 8.39 -3.34
N HIS A 132 13.86 9.69 -3.07
CA HIS A 132 12.61 10.43 -3.32
C HIS A 132 12.26 10.49 -4.81
N ALA A 133 13.25 10.70 -5.67
CA ALA A 133 13.08 10.73 -7.11
C ALA A 133 12.61 9.38 -7.68
N ARG A 134 13.26 8.26 -7.29
CA ARG A 134 12.81 6.91 -7.67
C ARG A 134 11.39 6.63 -7.20
N HIS A 135 11.04 7.05 -5.98
CA HIS A 135 9.70 6.89 -5.46
C HIS A 135 8.67 7.70 -6.26
N LEU A 136 8.99 8.94 -6.62
CA LEU A 136 8.17 9.78 -7.49
C LEU A 136 7.91 9.07 -8.83
N VAL A 137 8.95 8.64 -9.53
CA VAL A 137 8.83 7.98 -10.84
C VAL A 137 7.94 6.73 -10.74
N ARG A 138 8.19 5.88 -9.74
CA ARG A 138 7.38 4.68 -9.48
C ARG A 138 5.91 5.03 -9.29
N LEU A 139 5.60 6.03 -8.46
CA LEU A 139 4.21 6.44 -8.18
C LEU A 139 3.52 6.90 -9.47
N LEU A 140 4.17 7.73 -10.29
CA LEU A 140 3.57 8.20 -11.53
C LEU A 140 3.28 7.05 -12.50
N GLU A 141 4.25 6.15 -12.70
CA GLU A 141 4.10 5.02 -13.61
C GLU A 141 3.06 4.01 -13.14
N GLN A 142 3.07 3.67 -11.86
CA GLN A 142 2.09 2.75 -11.29
C GLN A 142 0.69 3.34 -11.26
N GLY A 143 0.54 4.61 -10.88
CA GLY A 143 -0.77 5.26 -10.85
C GLY A 143 -1.41 5.33 -12.22
N VAL A 144 -0.63 5.71 -13.24
CA VAL A 144 -1.07 5.75 -14.64
C VAL A 144 -1.42 4.35 -15.15
N ARG A 145 -0.57 3.35 -14.91
CA ARG A 145 -0.86 1.97 -15.33
C ARG A 145 -2.13 1.45 -14.66
N LEU A 146 -2.25 1.62 -13.35
CA LEU A 146 -3.42 1.17 -12.60
C LEU A 146 -4.71 1.80 -13.12
N HIS A 147 -4.66 3.09 -13.49
CA HIS A 147 -5.79 3.81 -14.09
C HIS A 147 -6.16 3.30 -15.49
N GLU A 148 -5.16 2.99 -16.32
CA GLU A 148 -5.35 2.59 -17.71
C GLU A 148 -5.64 1.09 -17.89
N THR A 149 -5.16 0.24 -16.99
CA THR A 149 -5.24 -1.23 -17.14
C THR A 149 -5.96 -1.93 -15.99
N GLY A 150 -6.22 -1.25 -14.87
CA GLY A 150 -6.80 -1.86 -13.69
C GLY A 150 -5.83 -2.76 -12.92
N GLU A 151 -4.55 -2.75 -13.30
CA GLU A 151 -3.53 -3.62 -12.71
C GLU A 151 -2.39 -2.82 -12.11
N LEU A 152 -2.11 -3.05 -10.83
CA LEU A 152 -0.93 -2.51 -10.19
C LEU A 152 0.24 -3.48 -10.39
N ARG A 153 1.31 -2.99 -11.02
CA ARG A 153 2.56 -3.75 -11.17
C ARG A 153 3.56 -3.30 -10.11
N VAL A 154 3.77 -4.13 -9.08
CA VAL A 154 4.74 -3.84 -8.02
C VAL A 154 6.18 -3.97 -8.53
N ARG A 155 6.51 -5.09 -9.19
CA ARG A 155 7.86 -5.29 -9.74
C ARG A 155 8.06 -4.45 -10.99
N LEU A 156 9.00 -3.52 -10.94
CA LEU A 156 9.29 -2.62 -12.05
C LEU A 156 9.69 -3.42 -13.30
N ALA A 157 9.24 -2.96 -14.46
CA ALA A 157 9.62 -3.58 -15.73
C ALA A 157 11.10 -3.33 -16.07
N ASP A 158 11.59 -2.15 -15.71
CA ASP A 158 12.96 -1.73 -15.92
C ASP A 158 13.44 -0.95 -14.67
N PRO A 159 13.92 -1.67 -13.63
CA PRO A 159 14.42 -1.04 -12.41
C PRO A 159 15.63 -0.13 -12.67
N GLU A 160 16.45 -0.45 -13.68
CA GLU A 160 17.66 0.31 -14.01
C GLU A 160 17.30 1.68 -14.59
N ARG A 161 16.37 1.75 -15.54
CA ARG A 161 15.86 3.04 -16.04
C ARG A 161 15.27 3.90 -14.93
N VAL A 162 14.54 3.31 -13.98
CA VAL A 162 14.00 4.04 -12.82
C VAL A 162 15.13 4.55 -11.92
N ARG A 163 16.20 3.76 -11.75
CA ARG A 163 17.39 4.15 -11.00
C ARG A 163 18.10 5.33 -11.66
N GLU A 164 18.44 5.23 -12.93
CA GLU A 164 19.12 6.28 -13.71
C GLU A 164 18.30 7.58 -13.76
N LEU A 165 16.99 7.47 -14.03
CA LEU A 165 16.11 8.63 -14.03
C LEU A 165 16.01 9.28 -12.64
N GLY A 166 16.00 8.45 -11.59
CA GLY A 166 16.04 8.91 -10.20
C GLY A 166 17.29 9.72 -9.88
N GLU A 167 18.47 9.29 -10.34
CA GLU A 167 19.72 10.04 -10.15
C GLU A 167 19.71 11.36 -10.94
N ARG A 168 19.20 11.35 -12.18
CA ARG A 168 19.06 12.56 -13.00
C ARG A 168 18.15 13.60 -12.34
N ILE A 169 16.99 13.18 -11.84
CA ILE A 169 16.05 14.05 -11.11
C ILE A 169 16.65 14.51 -9.77
N ALA A 170 17.47 13.70 -9.11
CA ALA A 170 18.14 14.12 -7.89
C ALA A 170 19.18 15.23 -8.13
N ALA A 171 19.85 15.19 -9.29
CA ALA A 171 20.78 16.21 -9.74
C ALA A 171 20.06 17.48 -10.24
N ASP A 172 18.96 17.32 -10.99
CA ASP A 172 18.11 18.40 -11.48
C ASP A 172 16.62 18.09 -11.22
N PRO A 173 16.08 18.57 -10.09
CA PRO A 173 14.67 18.33 -9.73
C PRO A 173 13.67 18.81 -10.78
N ALA A 174 13.99 19.83 -11.59
CA ALA A 174 13.07 20.36 -12.59
C ALA A 174 12.67 19.30 -13.64
N LEU A 175 13.50 18.26 -13.83
CA LEU A 175 13.19 17.12 -14.70
C LEU A 175 11.95 16.32 -14.27
N ALA A 176 11.49 16.43 -13.02
CA ALA A 176 10.28 15.77 -12.55
C ALA A 176 8.98 16.50 -12.92
N GLU A 177 9.03 17.80 -13.21
CA GLU A 177 7.85 18.62 -13.55
C GLU A 177 7.11 18.11 -14.79
N PRO A 178 7.76 17.86 -15.95
CA PRO A 178 7.07 17.32 -17.13
C PRO A 178 6.49 15.92 -16.88
N LEU A 179 7.13 15.11 -16.02
CA LEU A 179 6.61 13.78 -15.67
C LEU A 179 5.31 13.89 -14.86
N LEU A 180 5.28 14.79 -13.87
CA LEU A 180 4.09 15.09 -13.07
C LEU A 180 2.94 15.59 -13.95
N ALA A 181 3.23 16.53 -14.86
CA ALA A 181 2.24 17.09 -15.78
C ALA A 181 1.67 16.00 -16.71
N ALA A 182 2.52 15.19 -17.33
CA ALA A 182 2.10 14.11 -18.22
C ALA A 182 1.26 13.05 -17.49
N ALA A 183 1.64 12.68 -16.27
CA ALA A 183 0.86 11.74 -15.45
C ALA A 183 -0.50 12.34 -15.05
N ALA A 184 -0.54 13.61 -14.67
CA ALA A 184 -1.79 14.29 -14.32
C ALA A 184 -2.76 14.35 -15.51
N GLU A 185 -2.25 14.64 -16.71
CA GLU A 185 -3.05 14.63 -17.94
C GLU A 185 -3.62 13.24 -18.24
N ARG A 186 -2.79 12.18 -18.16
CA ARG A 186 -3.24 10.80 -18.39
C ARG A 186 -4.28 10.35 -17.37
N LEU A 187 -4.10 10.69 -16.10
CA LEU A 187 -5.05 10.38 -15.03
C LEU A 187 -6.35 11.20 -15.11
N ALA A 188 -6.35 12.33 -15.82
CA ALA A 188 -7.55 13.13 -16.08
C ALA A 188 -8.42 12.55 -17.19
N ARG A 189 -7.82 11.80 -18.14
CA ARG A 189 -8.55 11.13 -19.22
C ARG A 189 -9.32 9.91 -18.70
N PRO A 190 -10.38 9.46 -19.42
CA PRO A 190 -11.07 8.21 -19.09
C PRO A 190 -10.09 7.03 -19.00
N GLY A 191 -10.22 6.22 -17.96
CA GLY A 191 -9.48 4.96 -17.74
C GLY A 191 -10.45 3.79 -17.54
N VAL A 192 -9.94 2.65 -17.09
CA VAL A 192 -10.77 1.45 -16.87
C VAL A 192 -11.36 1.37 -15.46
N LEU A 193 -10.90 2.21 -14.54
CA LEU A 193 -11.35 2.19 -13.15
C LEU A 193 -12.74 2.82 -12.98
N PRO A 194 -13.58 2.30 -12.07
CA PRO A 194 -14.91 2.85 -11.83
C PRO A 194 -14.84 4.22 -11.14
N ALA A 195 -15.95 4.97 -11.19
CA ALA A 195 -16.07 6.25 -10.50
C ALA A 195 -16.07 6.12 -8.97
N THR A 196 -16.53 4.98 -8.45
CA THR A 196 -16.59 4.65 -7.02
C THR A 196 -16.10 3.23 -6.78
N PRO A 197 -15.39 2.96 -5.67
CA PRO A 197 -14.99 1.60 -5.34
C PRO A 197 -16.20 0.78 -4.90
N ASP A 198 -16.15 -0.53 -5.14
CA ASP A 198 -17.19 -1.46 -4.69
C ASP A 198 -16.91 -1.88 -3.24
N ARG A 199 -17.61 -1.23 -2.31
CA ARG A 199 -17.40 -1.41 -0.88
C ARG A 199 -18.04 -2.68 -0.32
N ALA A 200 -19.07 -3.22 -0.98
CA ALA A 200 -19.88 -4.28 -0.36
C ALA A 200 -19.06 -5.57 -0.13
N PRO A 201 -18.27 -6.07 -1.10
CA PRO A 201 -17.43 -7.25 -0.89
C PRO A 201 -16.35 -7.04 0.17
N VAL A 202 -15.82 -5.81 0.28
CA VAL A 202 -14.79 -5.43 1.26
C VAL A 202 -15.38 -5.41 2.67
N GLU A 203 -16.58 -4.86 2.83
CA GLU A 203 -17.32 -4.82 4.08
C GLU A 203 -17.72 -6.24 4.53
N ASP A 204 -18.21 -7.07 3.60
CA ASP A 204 -18.54 -8.47 3.88
C ASP A 204 -17.31 -9.29 4.28
N TRP A 205 -16.17 -9.08 3.61
CA TRP A 205 -14.90 -9.66 4.01
C TRP A 205 -14.51 -9.24 5.42
N LEU A 206 -14.60 -7.95 5.74
CA LEU A 206 -14.26 -7.45 7.07
C LEU A 206 -15.15 -8.06 8.15
N ARG A 207 -16.44 -8.25 7.87
CA ARG A 207 -17.38 -8.94 8.78
C ARG A 207 -16.99 -10.39 8.99
N ARG A 208 -16.59 -11.12 7.95
CA ARG A 208 -16.06 -12.49 8.09
C ARG A 208 -14.78 -12.53 8.93
N VAL A 209 -13.88 -11.56 8.75
CA VAL A 209 -12.72 -11.38 9.64
C VAL A 209 -13.17 -11.22 11.09
N ARG A 210 -14.19 -10.38 11.37
CA ARG A 210 -14.70 -10.22 12.74
C ARG A 210 -15.31 -11.49 13.31
N LEU A 211 -16.07 -12.24 12.52
CA LEU A 211 -16.63 -13.52 12.97
C LEU A 211 -15.53 -14.54 13.27
N ALA A 212 -14.50 -14.62 12.43
CA ALA A 212 -13.39 -15.57 12.60
C ALA A 212 -12.52 -15.29 13.84
N HIS A 213 -12.50 -14.04 14.32
CA HIS A 213 -11.71 -13.61 15.48
C HIS A 213 -12.56 -13.27 16.71
N LEU A 214 -13.84 -13.66 16.72
CA LEU A 214 -14.69 -13.61 17.91
C LEU A 214 -14.45 -14.88 18.72
N SER A 215 -14.00 -14.74 19.96
CA SER A 215 -13.86 -15.86 20.89
C SER A 215 -15.23 -16.31 21.39
N ALA A 216 -15.33 -17.59 21.78
CA ALA A 216 -16.48 -18.04 22.55
C ALA A 216 -16.53 -17.27 23.88
N PRO A 217 -17.72 -16.92 24.39
CA PRO A 217 -17.84 -16.26 25.68
C PRO A 217 -17.11 -17.10 26.75
N ARG A 218 -16.15 -16.51 27.46
CA ARG A 218 -15.59 -17.17 28.64
C ARG A 218 -16.73 -17.30 29.66
N PRO A 219 -17.00 -18.51 30.21
CA PRO A 219 -17.97 -18.64 31.28
C PRO A 219 -17.55 -17.68 32.40
N ARG A 220 -18.50 -16.85 32.85
CA ARG A 220 -18.25 -15.98 34.00
C ARG A 220 -17.89 -16.89 35.16
N ALA A 221 -16.66 -16.76 35.68
CA ALA A 221 -16.35 -17.29 36.99
C ALA A 221 -17.28 -16.52 37.95
N HIS A 222 -18.36 -17.17 38.40
CA HIS A 222 -19.12 -16.68 39.52
C HIS A 222 -18.17 -16.70 40.72
N ALA A 223 -17.71 -15.52 41.14
CA ALA A 223 -17.13 -15.36 42.46
C ALA A 223 -18.24 -15.72 43.46
N ALA A 224 -18.01 -16.78 44.22
CA ALA A 224 -18.80 -17.16 45.38
C ALA A 224 -18.58 -16.15 46.52
#